data_AF-A0A2X2K1E6-F1
#
_entry.id   AF-A0A2X2K1E6-F1
#
_cell.length_a   1.000
_cell.length_b   1.000
_cell.length_c   1.000
_cell.angle_alpha   90.00
_cell.angle_beta   90.00
_cell.angle_gamma   90.00
#
_symmetry.space_group_name_H-M   'P 1'
#
loop_
_entity.id
_entity.type
_entity.pdbx_description
1 polymer ?
#
loop_
_entity_poly.entity_id
_entity_poly.type
_entity_poly.pdbx_seq_one_letter_code
_entity_poly.pdbx_strand_id
1 'polypeptide(L)'
;MALLTDLKKLEAAVDDDTAAVAVQYPNFYGSIEDLEKIHSFIEDKKALFIVYANPLALGLLTPPGSFGADIVVGDTQPFGIPAQFGGPHCGYFATTKKLMRKVPGRLVGQTQDDEGNRGFVLTLQAREQHIRRDKATSNICSNQALNALASSIAMSALGKTRYL
;
A
#
# COMPACT_ATOMS: atom_id res chain seq x y z
N MET A 1 -24.59 -5.42 11.03
CA MET A 1 -23.35 -5.92 11.66
C MET A 1 -22.68 -4.71 12.29
N ALA A 2 -22.64 -4.61 13.62
CA ALA A 2 -22.06 -3.42 14.26
C ALA A 2 -20.57 -3.36 13.95
N LEU A 3 -20.11 -2.22 13.41
CA LEU A 3 -18.68 -1.95 13.26
C LEU A 3 -18.06 -1.96 14.66
N LEU A 4 -16.95 -2.67 14.81
CA LEU A 4 -16.26 -2.73 16.10
C LEU A 4 -15.50 -1.42 16.39
N THR A 5 -15.13 -0.69 15.33
CA THR A 5 -14.54 0.64 15.44
C THR A 5 -15.57 1.66 15.91
N ASP A 6 -15.25 2.36 17.00
CA ASP A 6 -16.04 3.48 17.48
C ASP A 6 -15.85 4.72 16.60
N LEU A 7 -16.74 4.88 15.61
CA LEU A 7 -16.69 5.98 14.65
C LEU A 7 -16.88 7.34 15.31
N LYS A 8 -17.64 7.44 16.41
CA LYS A 8 -17.85 8.73 17.11
C LYS A 8 -16.56 9.18 17.79
N LYS A 9 -15.87 8.23 18.41
CA LYS A 9 -14.55 8.49 19.01
C LYS A 9 -13.52 8.88 17.95
N LEU A 10 -13.55 8.24 16.79
CA LEU A 10 -12.67 8.59 15.67
C LEU A 10 -12.97 10.01 15.17
N GLU A 11 -14.23 10.33 14.87
CA GLU A 11 -14.65 11.67 14.43
C GLU A 11 -14.21 12.76 15.42
N ALA A 12 -14.40 12.55 16.72
CA ALA A 12 -13.99 13.50 17.74
C ALA A 12 -12.46 13.65 17.90
N ALA A 13 -11.68 12.67 17.44
CA ALA A 13 -10.22 12.68 17.54
C ALA A 13 -9.53 13.25 16.30
N VAL A 14 -10.25 13.41 15.18
CA VAL A 14 -9.70 13.96 13.93
C VAL A 14 -9.90 15.49 13.91
N ASP A 15 -8.79 16.21 13.81
CA ASP A 15 -8.73 17.66 13.81
C ASP A 15 -7.79 18.21 12.72
N ASP A 16 -7.54 19.52 12.71
CA ASP A 16 -6.70 20.18 11.70
C ASP A 16 -5.20 19.90 11.86
N ASP A 17 -4.77 19.42 13.04
CA ASP A 17 -3.39 19.05 13.35
C ASP A 17 -3.11 17.55 13.11
N THR A 18 -4.15 16.78 12.78
CA THR A 18 -4.06 15.37 12.47
C THR A 18 -3.26 15.15 11.18
N ALA A 19 -2.13 14.44 11.28
CA ALA A 19 -1.28 14.16 10.12
C ALA A 19 -1.84 13.05 9.21
N ALA A 20 -2.44 12.01 9.81
CA ALA A 20 -2.99 10.87 9.09
C ALA A 20 -3.97 10.08 9.95
N VAL A 21 -4.89 9.39 9.28
CA VAL A 21 -5.74 8.35 9.87
C VAL A 21 -5.40 7.02 9.19
N ALA A 22 -5.09 6.01 9.99
CA ALA A 22 -4.72 4.67 9.51
C ALA A 22 -5.75 3.62 9.96
N VAL A 23 -6.26 2.84 9.01
CA VAL A 23 -7.33 1.85 9.26
C VAL A 23 -6.98 0.51 8.61
N GLN A 24 -7.36 -0.60 9.26
CA GLN A 24 -7.22 -1.94 8.69
C GLN A 24 -8.48 -2.35 7.91
N TYR A 25 -8.30 -3.01 6.76
CA TYR A 25 -9.39 -3.42 5.88
C TYR A 25 -9.15 -4.82 5.25
N PRO A 26 -9.82 -5.89 5.75
CA PRO A 26 -10.61 -5.97 6.99
C PRO A 26 -9.78 -5.67 8.24
N ASN A 27 -10.45 -5.36 9.36
CA ASN A 27 -9.79 -5.11 10.64
C ASN A 27 -9.25 -6.40 11.29
N PHE A 28 -8.52 -6.26 12.40
CA PHE A 28 -7.96 -7.38 13.16
C PHE A 28 -8.98 -8.46 13.54
N TYR A 29 -10.23 -8.09 13.78
CA TYR A 29 -11.34 -8.99 14.13
C TYR A 29 -12.07 -9.55 12.91
N GLY A 30 -11.59 -9.25 11.69
CA GLY A 30 -12.20 -9.68 10.43
C GLY A 30 -13.42 -8.85 10.00
N SER A 31 -13.73 -7.73 10.68
CA SER A 31 -14.83 -6.85 10.30
C SER A 31 -14.44 -5.94 9.14
N ILE A 32 -15.40 -5.68 8.25
CA ILE A 32 -15.25 -4.75 7.13
C ILE A 32 -15.66 -3.37 7.62
N GLU A 33 -14.68 -2.47 7.75
CA GLU A 33 -14.91 -1.09 8.18
C GLU A 33 -15.58 -0.24 7.09
N ASP A 34 -16.41 0.72 7.50
CA ASP A 34 -17.03 1.69 6.60
C ASP A 34 -16.01 2.79 6.23
N LEU A 35 -15.19 2.49 5.22
CA LEU A 35 -14.13 3.37 4.74
C LEU A 35 -14.69 4.68 4.16
N GLU A 36 -15.88 4.67 3.58
CA GLU A 36 -16.53 5.88 3.06
C GLU A 36 -16.88 6.83 4.21
N LYS A 37 -17.49 6.29 5.28
CA LYS A 37 -17.80 7.09 6.46
C LYS A 37 -16.54 7.63 7.13
N ILE A 38 -15.48 6.82 7.23
CA ILE A 38 -14.20 7.26 7.79
C ILE A 38 -13.58 8.36 6.94
N HIS A 39 -13.59 8.23 5.61
CA HIS A 39 -13.09 9.26 4.69
C HIS A 39 -13.83 10.59 4.86
N SER A 40 -15.15 10.58 5.11
CA SER A 40 -15.92 11.82 5.35
C SER A 40 -15.44 12.65 6.56
N PHE A 41 -14.75 12.02 7.52
CA PHE A 41 -14.15 12.75 8.65
C PHE A 41 -12.80 13.39 8.29
N ILE A 42 -12.21 12.98 7.17
CA ILE A 42 -10.84 13.30 6.76
C ILE A 42 -10.82 14.25 5.57
N GLU A 43 -11.80 14.17 4.66
CA GLU A 43 -11.75 14.83 3.35
C GLU A 43 -11.60 16.35 3.38
N ASP A 44 -12.17 17.00 4.40
CA ASP A 44 -12.05 18.44 4.63
C ASP A 44 -10.77 18.83 5.39
N LYS A 45 -9.99 17.83 5.83
CA LYS A 45 -8.75 17.99 6.59
C LYS A 45 -7.52 17.77 5.68
N LYS A 46 -6.35 18.18 6.16
CA LYS A 46 -5.07 17.93 5.48
C LYS A 46 -4.43 16.57 5.86
N ALA A 47 -5.18 15.74 6.59
CA ALA A 47 -4.72 14.44 7.05
C ALA A 47 -4.68 13.43 5.89
N LEU A 48 -3.66 12.57 5.88
CA LEU A 48 -3.58 11.47 4.91
C LEU A 48 -4.50 10.32 5.32
N PHE A 49 -5.23 9.75 4.36
CA PHE A 49 -6.00 8.53 4.58
C PHE A 49 -5.19 7.29 4.20
N ILE A 50 -4.82 6.48 5.20
CA ILE A 50 -3.98 5.30 5.05
C ILE A 50 -4.79 4.04 5.34
N VAL A 51 -4.78 3.08 4.42
CA VAL A 51 -5.47 1.80 4.62
C VAL A 51 -4.49 0.64 4.57
N TYR A 52 -4.42 -0.11 5.67
CA TYR A 52 -3.75 -1.40 5.72
C TYR A 52 -4.71 -2.48 5.24
N ALA A 53 -4.55 -2.95 4.01
CA ALA A 53 -5.46 -3.92 3.41
C ALA A 53 -4.81 -5.27 3.15
N ASN A 54 -5.53 -6.35 3.46
CA ASN A 54 -5.13 -7.68 3.02
C ASN A 54 -5.38 -7.78 1.51
N PRO A 55 -4.33 -7.96 0.68
CA PRO A 55 -4.48 -7.86 -0.76
C PRO A 55 -5.28 -9.03 -1.35
N LEU A 56 -5.37 -10.16 -0.64
CA LEU A 56 -6.26 -11.26 -1.02
C LEU A 56 -7.74 -10.88 -0.86
N ALA A 57 -8.08 -10.18 0.23
CA ALA A 57 -9.45 -9.71 0.46
C ALA A 57 -9.91 -8.71 -0.62
N LEU A 58 -8.98 -7.94 -1.19
CA LEU A 58 -9.25 -7.00 -2.29
C LEU A 58 -9.60 -7.69 -3.62
N GLY A 59 -9.50 -9.02 -3.71
CA GLY A 59 -10.10 -9.76 -4.82
C GLY A 59 -11.63 -9.72 -4.82
N LEU A 60 -12.25 -9.50 -3.64
CA LEU A 60 -13.70 -9.45 -3.45
C LEU A 60 -14.22 -8.09 -2.99
N LEU A 61 -13.42 -7.37 -2.19
CA LEU A 61 -13.81 -6.10 -1.59
C LEU A 61 -13.51 -4.92 -2.51
N THR A 62 -14.32 -3.86 -2.39
CA THR A 62 -14.02 -2.58 -3.05
C THR A 62 -12.64 -2.09 -2.61
N PRO A 63 -11.74 -1.76 -3.55
CA PRO A 63 -10.38 -1.37 -3.19
C PRO A 63 -10.36 -0.02 -2.45
N PRO A 64 -9.47 0.19 -1.46
CA PRO A 64 -9.40 1.42 -0.67
C PRO A 64 -9.26 2.71 -1.49
N GLY A 65 -8.62 2.64 -2.65
CA GLY A 65 -8.48 3.79 -3.55
C GLY A 65 -9.81 4.34 -4.08
N SER A 66 -10.85 3.51 -4.17
CA SER A 66 -12.20 3.95 -4.56
C SER A 66 -12.91 4.74 -3.44
N PHE A 67 -12.45 4.60 -2.19
CA PHE A 67 -12.93 5.35 -1.03
C PHE A 67 -12.05 6.57 -0.70
N GLY A 68 -11.11 6.94 -1.58
CA GLY A 68 -10.25 8.10 -1.38
C GLY A 68 -8.96 7.85 -0.60
N ALA A 69 -8.55 6.58 -0.37
CA ALA A 69 -7.29 6.31 0.32
C ALA A 69 -6.06 6.90 -0.42
N ASP A 70 -5.24 7.65 0.30
CA ASP A 70 -4.00 8.23 -0.21
C ASP A 70 -2.87 7.21 -0.30
N ILE A 71 -2.82 6.29 0.67
CA ILE A 71 -1.79 5.26 0.81
C ILE A 71 -2.49 3.94 1.16
N VAL A 72 -2.13 2.87 0.45
CA VAL A 72 -2.57 1.51 0.76
C VAL A 72 -1.37 0.64 0.98
N VAL A 73 -1.33 -0.04 2.11
CA VAL A 73 -0.22 -0.91 2.52
C VAL A 73 -0.74 -2.27 2.94
N GLY A 74 0.13 -3.26 2.96
CA GLY A 74 -0.20 -4.59 3.46
C GLY A 74 0.91 -5.58 3.18
N ASP A 75 0.64 -6.85 3.43
CA ASP A 75 1.60 -7.94 3.21
C ASP A 75 1.14 -8.81 2.04
N THR A 76 2.01 -9.08 1.07
CA THR A 76 1.75 -9.98 -0.05
C THR A 76 1.98 -11.45 0.29
N GLN A 77 2.26 -11.76 1.56
CA GLN A 77 2.41 -13.14 2.05
C GLN A 77 1.32 -14.12 1.56
N PRO A 78 0.02 -13.76 1.53
CA PRO A 78 -1.02 -14.67 1.04
C PRO A 78 -0.82 -15.12 -0.41
N PHE A 79 0.00 -14.41 -1.19
CA PHE A 79 0.33 -14.77 -2.56
C PHE A 79 1.58 -15.63 -2.62
N GLY A 80 1.44 -16.89 -2.19
CA GLY A 80 2.42 -17.93 -2.44
C GLY A 80 3.71 -17.85 -1.61
N ILE A 81 3.73 -17.06 -0.53
CA ILE A 81 4.86 -17.01 0.40
C ILE A 81 4.46 -17.77 1.68
N PRO A 82 5.26 -18.74 2.15
CA PRO A 82 4.98 -19.44 3.40
C PRO A 82 5.12 -18.52 4.63
N ALA A 83 4.36 -18.78 5.69
CA ALA A 83 4.33 -17.91 6.88
C ALA A 83 5.67 -17.82 7.64
N GLN A 84 6.52 -18.85 7.52
CA GLN A 84 7.92 -18.88 8.03
C GLN A 84 8.12 -18.31 9.46
N PHE A 85 7.14 -18.48 10.34
CA PHE A 85 7.15 -17.93 11.70
C PHE A 85 7.43 -16.41 11.76
N GLY A 86 7.02 -15.66 10.74
CA GLY A 86 7.17 -14.20 10.66
C GLY A 86 7.89 -13.71 9.40
N GLY A 87 8.51 -14.60 8.61
CA GLY A 87 8.97 -14.29 7.26
C GLY A 87 10.34 -14.87 6.89
N PRO A 88 10.98 -14.33 5.83
CA PRO A 88 10.71 -13.03 5.21
C PRO A 88 9.48 -12.99 4.30
N HIS A 89 8.68 -11.92 4.40
CA HIS A 89 7.59 -11.60 3.47
C HIS A 89 7.85 -10.31 2.69
N CYS A 90 6.93 -9.92 1.81
CA CYS A 90 7.00 -8.66 1.07
C CYS A 90 5.81 -7.76 1.40
N GLY A 91 6.08 -6.61 2.03
CA GLY A 91 5.07 -5.56 2.14
C GLY A 91 4.83 -4.87 0.79
N TYR A 92 3.58 -4.59 0.45
CA TYR A 92 3.26 -3.68 -0.65
C TYR A 92 2.99 -2.27 -0.11
N PHE A 93 3.30 -1.26 -0.94
CA PHE A 93 3.06 0.15 -0.63
C PHE A 93 2.58 0.84 -1.92
N ALA A 94 1.31 1.17 -1.97
CA ALA A 94 0.69 1.90 -3.08
C ALA A 94 0.27 3.29 -2.60
N THR A 95 0.33 4.29 -3.48
CA THR A 95 -0.08 5.65 -3.14
C THR A 95 -0.58 6.42 -4.37
N THR A 96 -1.22 7.56 -4.14
CA THR A 96 -1.64 8.47 -5.20
C THR A 96 -0.45 9.09 -5.95
N LYS A 97 -0.69 9.54 -7.18
CA LYS A 97 0.35 10.21 -8.00
C LYS A 97 0.96 11.43 -7.30
N LYS A 98 0.19 12.14 -6.47
CA LYS A 98 0.63 13.32 -5.71
C LYS A 98 1.76 12.99 -4.74
N LEU A 99 1.76 11.78 -4.17
CA LEU A 99 2.72 11.33 -3.16
C LEU A 99 3.90 10.54 -3.75
N MET A 100 3.92 10.28 -5.06
CA MET A 100 4.90 9.43 -5.73
C MET A 100 6.36 9.85 -5.50
N ARG A 101 6.64 11.16 -5.35
CA ARG A 101 8.00 11.66 -5.03
C ARG A 101 8.44 11.43 -3.58
N LYS A 102 7.50 11.05 -2.70
CA LYS A 102 7.73 10.79 -1.27
C LYS A 102 7.76 9.29 -0.95
N VAL A 103 7.47 8.42 -1.92
CA VAL A 103 7.45 6.96 -1.73
C VAL A 103 8.81 6.46 -1.24
N PRO A 104 8.86 5.53 -0.26
CA PRO A 104 10.10 4.89 0.16
C PRO A 104 10.53 3.78 -0.82
N GLY A 105 11.83 3.54 -0.90
CA GLY A 105 12.38 2.41 -1.65
C GLY A 105 12.33 2.55 -3.18
N ARG A 106 12.61 1.41 -3.82
CA ARG A 106 12.86 1.28 -5.26
C ARG A 106 11.56 1.25 -6.06
N LEU A 107 11.55 1.92 -7.21
CA LEU A 107 10.45 1.88 -8.17
C LEU A 107 10.98 1.48 -9.54
N VAL A 108 10.31 0.54 -10.20
CA VAL A 108 10.61 0.15 -11.58
C VAL A 108 9.76 1.00 -12.53
N GLY A 109 10.39 1.58 -13.55
CA GLY A 109 9.74 2.36 -14.60
C GLY A 109 10.06 1.79 -15.98
N GLN A 110 9.08 1.87 -16.89
CA GLN A 110 9.27 1.54 -18.30
C GLN A 110 10.01 2.69 -19.00
N THR A 111 10.94 2.34 -19.89
CA THR A 111 11.69 3.27 -20.76
C THR A 111 11.92 2.64 -22.14
N GLN A 112 12.63 3.33 -23.02
CA GLN A 112 13.17 2.79 -24.27
C GLN A 112 14.70 2.84 -24.24
N ASP A 113 15.36 1.92 -24.96
CA ASP A 113 16.80 1.99 -25.25
C ASP A 113 17.07 2.88 -26.49
N ASP A 114 18.35 2.97 -26.90
CA ASP A 114 18.78 3.81 -28.01
C ASP A 114 18.23 3.33 -29.38
N GLU A 115 17.80 2.07 -29.47
CA GLU A 115 17.17 1.48 -30.66
C GLU A 115 15.64 1.59 -30.63
N GLY A 116 15.06 2.19 -29.58
CA GLY A 116 13.62 2.32 -29.37
C GLY A 116 12.94 1.08 -28.79
N ASN A 117 13.70 0.05 -28.39
CA ASN A 117 13.15 -1.15 -27.78
C ASN A 117 12.71 -0.86 -26.33
N ARG A 118 11.60 -1.47 -25.91
CA ARG A 118 11.07 -1.30 -24.55
C ARG A 118 11.98 -1.95 -23.50
N GLY A 119 12.39 -1.18 -22.50
CA GLY A 119 13.15 -1.62 -21.33
C GLY A 119 12.51 -1.21 -20.00
N PHE A 120 13.07 -1.72 -18.89
CA PHE A 120 12.64 -1.38 -17.53
C PHE A 120 13.87 -1.05 -16.68
N VAL A 121 13.80 0.05 -15.93
CA VAL A 121 14.89 0.54 -15.08
C VAL A 121 14.38 0.96 -13.72
N LEU A 122 15.28 1.06 -12.73
CA LEU A 122 14.95 1.74 -11.49
C LEU A 122 14.82 3.24 -11.78
N THR A 123 13.69 3.83 -11.41
CA THR A 123 13.37 5.24 -11.68
C THR A 123 13.21 6.02 -10.38
N LEU A 124 13.28 7.35 -10.50
CA LEU A 124 13.18 8.29 -9.38
C LEU A 124 14.19 7.96 -8.24
N GLN A 125 15.37 7.48 -8.58
CA GLN A 125 16.40 7.03 -7.62
C GLN A 125 16.92 8.18 -6.73
N ALA A 126 16.75 9.44 -7.13
CA ALA A 126 17.08 10.62 -6.32
C ALA A 126 16.33 10.70 -4.97
N ARG A 127 15.35 9.83 -4.73
CA ARG A 127 14.68 9.67 -3.42
C ARG A 127 15.46 8.79 -2.45
N GLU A 128 16.31 7.91 -2.95
CA GLU A 128 16.92 6.82 -2.19
C GLU A 128 18.21 7.25 -1.47
N GLN A 129 18.59 6.49 -0.45
CA GLN A 129 19.71 6.80 0.45
C GLN A 129 21.06 6.96 -0.28
N HIS A 130 21.29 6.22 -1.36
CA HIS A 130 22.58 6.22 -2.06
C HIS A 130 22.87 7.55 -2.78
N ILE A 131 21.82 8.34 -3.05
CA ILE A 131 21.92 9.69 -3.62
C ILE A 131 21.68 10.74 -2.52
N ARG A 132 20.59 10.60 -1.77
CA ARG A 132 20.04 11.68 -0.93
C ARG A 132 20.41 11.59 0.55
N ARG A 133 21.04 10.48 0.97
CA ARG A 133 21.57 10.23 2.32
C ARG A 133 20.53 10.52 3.42
N ASP A 134 20.84 11.43 4.33
CA ASP A 134 20.00 11.86 5.45
C ASP A 134 18.67 12.49 4.99
N LYS A 135 18.63 13.05 3.78
CA LYS A 135 17.42 13.66 3.20
C LYS A 135 16.59 12.68 2.38
N ALA A 136 16.95 11.40 2.34
CA ALA A 136 16.21 10.37 1.60
C ALA A 136 14.81 10.15 2.19
N THR A 137 13.90 9.57 1.40
CA THR A 137 12.54 9.28 1.85
C THR A 137 12.48 8.13 2.86
N SER A 138 13.53 7.31 2.92
CA SER A 138 13.70 6.20 3.86
C SER A 138 15.17 5.77 3.88
N ASN A 139 15.58 5.07 4.93
CA ASN A 139 16.87 4.40 5.06
C ASN A 139 16.91 3.02 4.37
N ILE A 140 15.81 2.54 3.78
CA ILE A 140 15.75 1.22 3.13
C ILE A 140 16.77 1.10 1.98
N CYS A 141 17.47 -0.04 1.93
CA CYS A 141 18.46 -0.35 0.88
C CYS A 141 18.24 -1.75 0.31
N SER A 142 18.47 -2.78 1.12
CA SER A 142 18.00 -4.15 0.85
C SER A 142 16.50 -4.19 1.10
N ASN A 143 15.77 -4.84 0.19
CA ASN A 143 14.32 -5.01 0.28
C ASN A 143 13.96 -6.49 0.09
N GLN A 144 12.69 -6.76 -0.16
CA GLN A 144 12.11 -8.10 -0.28
C GLN A 144 11.85 -8.49 -1.74
N ALA A 145 12.75 -8.13 -2.67
CA ALA A 145 12.55 -8.31 -4.11
C ALA A 145 12.30 -9.77 -4.53
N LEU A 146 12.96 -10.74 -3.89
CA LEU A 146 12.74 -12.16 -4.17
C LEU A 146 11.30 -12.59 -3.82
N ASN A 147 10.80 -12.15 -2.66
CA ASN A 147 9.43 -12.40 -2.22
C ASN A 147 8.40 -11.65 -3.09
N ALA A 148 8.72 -10.41 -3.49
CA ALA A 148 7.89 -9.67 -4.43
C ALA A 148 7.75 -10.41 -5.78
N LEU A 149 8.85 -10.98 -6.28
CA LEU A 149 8.85 -11.80 -7.49
C LEU A 149 8.02 -13.07 -7.30
N ALA A 150 8.17 -13.79 -6.19
CA ALA A 150 7.38 -14.97 -5.87
C ALA A 150 5.87 -14.66 -5.84
N SER A 151 5.47 -13.58 -5.15
CA SER A 151 4.08 -13.13 -5.16
C SER A 151 3.58 -12.74 -6.54
N SER A 152 4.39 -12.07 -7.36
CA SER A 152 4.04 -11.73 -8.75
C SER A 152 3.80 -12.97 -9.61
N ILE A 153 4.64 -14.01 -9.46
CA ILE A 153 4.47 -15.28 -10.17
C ILE A 153 3.19 -15.97 -9.70
N ALA A 154 2.95 -16.04 -8.39
CA ALA A 154 1.75 -16.66 -7.82
C ALA A 154 0.47 -15.97 -8.32
N MET A 155 0.41 -14.63 -8.28
CA MET A 155 -0.73 -13.88 -8.81
C MET A 155 -0.92 -14.10 -10.32
N SER A 156 0.17 -14.14 -11.09
CA SER A 156 0.10 -14.39 -12.54
C SER A 156 -0.42 -15.79 -12.87
N ALA A 157 -0.02 -16.79 -12.10
CA ALA A 157 -0.46 -18.18 -12.26
C ALA A 157 -1.93 -18.37 -11.87
N LEU A 158 -2.39 -17.68 -10.83
CA LEU A 158 -3.79 -17.74 -10.38
C LEU A 158 -4.72 -16.99 -11.33
N GLY A 159 -4.28 -15.85 -11.88
CA GLY A 159 -5.05 -15.05 -12.81
C GLY A 159 -6.26 -14.36 -12.16
N LYS A 160 -7.01 -13.59 -12.95
CA LYS A 160 -8.12 -12.76 -12.44
C LYS A 160 -9.34 -13.59 -12.03
N THR A 161 -9.61 -14.69 -12.71
CA THR A 161 -10.88 -15.43 -12.60
C THR A 161 -10.91 -16.44 -11.45
N ARG A 162 -9.76 -16.90 -10.92
CA ARG A 162 -9.73 -17.91 -9.85
C ARG A 162 -9.93 -17.37 -8.42
N TYR A 163 -10.00 -16.05 -8.24
CA TYR A 163 -10.21 -15.41 -6.94
C TYR A 163 -11.68 -15.03 -6.66
N LEU A 164 -12.57 -15.28 -7.62
CA LEU A 164 -14.03 -15.21 -7.51
C LEU A 164 -14.60 -16.64 -7.61
#